data_AF-A0A382UZD7-F1
#
_entry.id   AF-A0A382UZD7-F1
#
_cell.length_a   1.000
_cell.length_b   1.000
_cell.length_c   1.000
_cell.angle_alpha   90.00
_cell.angle_beta   90.00
_cell.angle_gamma   90.00
#
_symmetry.space_group_name_H-M   'P 1'
#
loop_
_entity.id
_entity.type
_entity.pdbx_description
1 polymer ?
#
loop_
_entity_poly.entity_id
_entity_poly.type
_entity_poly.pdbx_seq_one_letter_code
_entity_poly.pdbx_strand_id
1 'polypeptide(L)'
;MSKFLGIDSSTQSMTALIIDFEQETIIAEESINFDEHFGDQYDIKNGTFELHPGEIHSPPLLWLDALDLLFETLHKQGHILSSVNAISGSGQQHGTVYLNKTAGNVLADLDAKEKLSKSLSGVFSRNTAPIWMDSSTTK
;
A
#
# COMPACT_ATOMS: atom_id res chain seq x y z
N MET A 1 -24.70 -8.83 -9.27
CA MET A 1 -24.09 -7.60 -8.75
C MET A 1 -22.60 -7.81 -8.82
N SER A 2 -22.03 -7.29 -9.89
CA SER A 2 -20.65 -7.34 -10.28
C SER A 2 -19.96 -6.18 -9.61
N LYS A 3 -19.16 -6.47 -8.59
CA LYS A 3 -18.44 -5.45 -7.83
C LYS A 3 -16.96 -5.50 -8.15
N PHE A 4 -16.37 -4.33 -8.31
CA PHE A 4 -14.96 -4.19 -8.66
C PHE A 4 -14.27 -3.32 -7.62
N LEU A 5 -13.09 -3.76 -7.17
CA LEU A 5 -12.27 -3.01 -6.22
C LEU A 5 -11.09 -2.37 -6.97
N GLY A 6 -10.99 -1.04 -6.87
CA GLY A 6 -9.80 -0.28 -7.24
C GLY A 6 -9.00 0.08 -6.00
N ILE A 7 -7.68 -0.09 -6.04
CA ILE A 7 -6.76 0.41 -5.01
C ILE A 7 -5.79 1.42 -5.63
N ASP A 8 -5.55 2.54 -4.97
CA ASP A 8 -4.48 3.48 -5.33
C ASP A 8 -3.45 3.60 -4.20
N SER A 9 -2.22 3.16 -4.46
CA SER A 9 -1.08 3.35 -3.56
C SER A 9 -0.33 4.63 -3.94
N SER A 10 -0.82 5.78 -3.47
CA SER A 10 -0.28 7.10 -3.79
C SER A 10 0.94 7.45 -2.92
N THR A 11 1.39 8.70 -2.96
CA THR A 11 2.51 9.17 -2.14
C THR A 11 2.13 9.34 -0.67
N GLN A 12 0.91 9.79 -0.37
CA GLN A 12 0.51 10.17 1.00
C GLN A 12 -0.59 9.27 1.60
N SER A 13 -1.20 8.40 0.80
CA SER A 13 -2.28 7.55 1.25
C SER A 13 -2.41 6.28 0.43
N MET A 14 -3.14 5.32 0.99
CA MET A 14 -3.67 4.18 0.26
C MET A 14 -5.19 4.26 0.23
N THR A 15 -5.75 4.30 -0.98
CA THR A 15 -7.18 4.52 -1.20
C THR A 15 -7.82 3.28 -1.82
N ALA A 16 -9.05 2.95 -1.42
CA ALA A 16 -9.88 1.94 -2.06
C ALA A 16 -11.19 2.55 -2.57
N LEU A 17 -11.63 2.06 -3.73
CA LEU A 17 -12.95 2.31 -4.29
C LEU A 17 -13.64 0.98 -4.60
N ILE A 18 -14.87 0.79 -4.13
CA ILE A 18 -15.71 -0.34 -4.56
C ILE A 18 -16.80 0.21 -5.49
N ILE A 19 -16.84 -0.31 -6.71
CA ILE A 19 -17.79 0.08 -7.75
C ILE A 19 -18.82 -1.04 -7.92
N ASP A 20 -20.11 -0.70 -7.87
CA ASP A 20 -21.20 -1.57 -8.34
C ASP A 20 -21.43 -1.27 -9.83
N PHE A 21 -21.09 -2.23 -10.68
CA PHE A 21 -21.11 -2.03 -12.13
C PHE A 21 -22.52 -1.92 -12.68
N GLU A 22 -23.46 -2.71 -12.17
CA GLU A 22 -24.85 -2.68 -12.63
C GLU A 22 -25.56 -1.39 -12.20
N GLN A 23 -25.19 -0.81 -11.07
CA GLN A 23 -25.73 0.47 -10.61
C GLN A 23 -24.94 1.68 -11.08
N GLU A 24 -23.78 1.48 -11.72
CA GLU A 24 -22.84 2.54 -12.14
C GLU A 24 -22.47 3.52 -11.01
N THR A 25 -22.32 2.99 -9.78
CA THR A 25 -22.06 3.80 -8.58
C THR A 25 -20.83 3.34 -7.81
N ILE A 26 -20.19 4.30 -7.14
CA ILE A 26 -19.20 4.02 -6.09
C ILE A 26 -19.98 3.75 -4.81
N ILE A 27 -19.83 2.55 -4.25
CA ILE A 27 -20.53 2.10 -3.04
C ILE A 27 -19.63 2.10 -1.80
N ALA A 28 -18.33 2.30 -1.98
CA ALA A 28 -17.36 2.54 -0.90
C ALA A 28 -16.21 3.38 -1.44
N GLU A 29 -15.76 4.35 -0.65
CA GLU A 29 -14.53 5.11 -0.85
C GLU A 29 -13.87 5.28 0.52
N GLU A 30 -12.65 4.77 0.64
CA GLU A 30 -11.90 4.77 1.90
C GLU A 30 -10.44 5.13 1.62
N SER A 31 -9.82 5.93 2.48
CA SER A 31 -8.44 6.40 2.29
C SER A 31 -7.68 6.41 3.60
N ILE A 32 -6.60 5.63 3.65
CA ILE A 32 -5.70 5.57 4.79
C ILE A 32 -4.57 6.58 4.55
N ASN A 33 -4.61 7.70 5.26
CA ASN A 33 -3.52 8.67 5.25
C ASN A 33 -2.28 8.11 6.00
N PHE A 34 -1.12 8.15 5.38
CA PHE A 34 0.09 7.53 5.93
C PHE A 34 0.60 8.23 7.19
N ASP A 35 0.64 9.56 7.19
CA ASP A 35 1.13 10.35 8.31
C ASP A 35 0.20 10.23 9.52
N GLU A 36 -1.10 10.31 9.30
CA GLU A 36 -2.10 10.25 10.38
C GLU A 36 -2.07 8.90 11.13
N HIS A 37 -1.85 7.80 10.40
CA HIS A 37 -1.91 6.46 10.97
C HIS A 37 -0.55 5.89 11.37
N PHE A 38 0.53 6.28 10.68
CA PHE A 38 1.83 5.64 10.82
C PHE A 38 3.03 6.61 10.83
N GLY A 39 2.77 7.93 10.90
CA GLY A 39 3.80 8.97 10.92
C GLY A 39 4.89 8.72 11.95
N ASP A 40 4.49 8.54 13.21
CA ASP A 40 5.42 8.28 14.33
C ASP A 40 6.11 6.91 14.23
N GLN A 41 5.44 5.90 13.66
CA GLN A 41 5.98 4.54 13.55
C GLN A 41 7.11 4.46 12.52
N TYR A 42 6.96 5.16 11.39
CA TYR A 42 7.90 5.09 10.26
C TYR A 42 8.79 6.32 10.11
N ASP A 43 8.65 7.33 10.98
CA ASP A 43 9.38 8.60 10.93
C ASP A 43 9.25 9.28 9.54
N ILE A 44 8.00 9.38 9.08
CA ILE A 44 7.66 9.95 7.76
C ILE A 44 6.97 11.31 7.89
N LYS A 45 7.09 12.10 6.83
CA LYS A 45 6.29 13.30 6.58
C LYS A 45 5.79 13.29 5.13
N ASN A 46 4.49 13.46 4.94
CA ASN A 46 3.79 13.30 3.66
C ASN A 46 4.11 11.96 2.98
N GLY A 47 4.12 10.86 3.75
CA GLY A 47 4.37 9.51 3.24
C GLY A 47 5.82 9.16 2.92
N THR A 48 6.76 10.06 3.18
CA THR A 48 8.18 9.93 2.76
C THR A 48 9.13 10.48 3.82
N PHE A 49 10.41 10.19 3.69
CA PHE A 49 11.50 10.89 4.36
C PHE A 49 12.63 11.17 3.37
N GLU A 50 13.56 12.04 3.76
CA GLU A 50 14.74 12.38 2.99
C GLU A 50 15.98 11.76 3.66
N LEU A 51 16.72 10.91 2.94
CA LEU A 51 17.93 10.27 3.45
C LEU A 51 19.15 11.20 3.35
N HIS A 52 19.27 11.85 2.19
CA HIS A 52 20.27 12.83 1.81
C HIS A 52 19.60 13.90 0.94
N PRO A 53 20.20 15.09 0.76
CA PRO A 53 19.60 16.14 -0.08
C PRO A 53 19.17 15.62 -1.46
N GLY A 54 17.86 15.63 -1.72
CA GLY A 54 17.23 15.14 -2.95
C GLY A 54 16.99 13.63 -3.04
N GLU A 55 17.43 12.83 -2.06
CA GLU A 55 17.17 11.38 -1.97
C GLU A 55 15.90 11.13 -1.16
N ILE A 56 14.76 10.98 -1.86
CA ILE A 56 13.42 10.97 -1.29
C ILE A 56 12.83 9.55 -1.36
N HIS A 57 12.61 8.96 -0.19
CA HIS A 57 12.29 7.55 -0.04
C HIS A 57 11.09 7.32 0.89
N SER A 58 10.39 6.21 0.67
CA SER A 58 9.35 5.70 1.57
C SER A 58 9.71 4.28 2.04
N PRO A 59 9.24 3.84 3.23
CA PRO A 59 9.43 2.46 3.67
C PRO A 59 8.41 1.52 2.99
N PRO A 60 8.82 0.42 2.34
CA PRO A 60 7.87 -0.54 1.75
C PRO A 60 6.89 -1.16 2.76
N LEU A 61 7.31 -1.28 4.03
CA LEU A 61 6.47 -1.81 5.11
C LEU A 61 5.29 -0.90 5.45
N LEU A 62 5.42 0.41 5.26
CA LEU A 62 4.32 1.37 5.42
C LEU A 62 3.17 1.03 4.48
N TRP A 63 3.47 0.71 3.21
CA TRP A 63 2.46 0.38 2.22
C TRP A 63 1.74 -0.94 2.57
N LEU A 64 2.45 -1.90 3.16
CA LEU A 64 1.83 -3.14 3.63
C LEU A 64 0.90 -2.91 4.83
N ASP A 65 1.34 -2.13 5.82
CA ASP A 65 0.51 -1.77 6.98
C ASP A 65 -0.73 -0.97 6.57
N ALA A 66 -0.59 -0.05 5.62
CA ALA A 66 -1.71 0.72 5.10
C ALA A 66 -2.72 -0.17 4.34
N LEU A 67 -2.24 -1.17 3.61
CA LEU A 67 -3.10 -2.13 2.90
C LEU A 67 -3.91 -2.99 3.88
N ASP A 68 -3.27 -3.50 4.94
CA ASP A 68 -3.95 -4.23 6.01
C ASP A 68 -5.04 -3.34 6.65
N LEU A 69 -4.68 -2.10 7.03
CA LEU A 69 -5.63 -1.17 7.65
C LEU A 69 -6.79 -0.78 6.72
N LEU A 70 -6.54 -0.64 5.42
CA LEU A 70 -7.56 -0.34 4.42
C LEU A 70 -8.61 -1.45 4.37
N PHE A 71 -8.18 -2.71 4.26
CA PHE A 71 -9.10 -3.86 4.21
C PHE A 71 -9.81 -4.08 5.54
N GLU A 72 -9.13 -3.89 6.67
CA GLU A 72 -9.77 -3.92 7.98
C GLU A 72 -10.86 -2.86 8.11
N THR A 73 -10.60 -1.64 7.64
CA THR A 73 -11.55 -0.52 7.71
C THR A 73 -12.77 -0.79 6.84
N LEU A 74 -12.57 -1.22 5.59
CA LEU A 74 -13.68 -1.62 4.71
C LEU A 74 -14.54 -2.74 5.32
N HIS A 75 -13.91 -3.75 5.93
CA HIS A 75 -14.63 -4.82 6.60
C HIS A 75 -15.42 -4.30 7.82
N LYS A 76 -14.83 -3.44 8.66
CA LYS A 76 -15.49 -2.84 9.84
C LYS A 76 -16.68 -1.94 9.44
N GLN A 77 -16.62 -1.31 8.27
CA GLN A 77 -17.73 -0.53 7.68
C GLN A 77 -18.85 -1.42 7.10
N GLY A 78 -18.68 -2.74 7.08
CA GLY A 78 -19.68 -3.69 6.63
C GLY A 78 -19.62 -4.01 5.13
N HIS A 79 -18.54 -3.64 4.43
CA HIS A 79 -18.38 -3.99 3.03
C HIS A 79 -18.05 -5.48 2.87
N ILE A 80 -18.88 -6.19 2.10
CA ILE A 80 -18.74 -7.64 1.86
C ILE A 80 -17.68 -7.88 0.78
N LEU A 81 -16.42 -7.98 1.16
CA LEU A 81 -15.30 -8.16 0.22
C LEU A 81 -15.37 -9.48 -0.56
N SER A 82 -16.02 -10.52 -0.01
CA SER A 82 -16.27 -11.77 -0.74
C SER A 82 -17.22 -11.64 -1.94
N SER A 83 -17.86 -10.47 -2.11
CA SER A 83 -18.70 -10.15 -3.28
C SER A 83 -17.96 -9.43 -4.41
N VAL A 84 -16.67 -9.11 -4.22
CA VAL A 84 -15.82 -8.48 -5.25
C VAL A 84 -15.43 -9.51 -6.30
N ASN A 85 -15.67 -9.19 -7.57
CA ASN A 85 -15.39 -10.07 -8.71
C ASN A 85 -13.96 -9.94 -9.22
N ALA A 86 -13.40 -8.73 -9.17
CA ALA A 86 -12.02 -8.48 -9.54
C ALA A 86 -11.47 -7.27 -8.80
N ILE A 87 -10.16 -7.28 -8.65
CA ILE A 87 -9.36 -6.21 -8.05
C ILE A 87 -8.35 -5.71 -9.09
N SER A 88 -8.17 -4.40 -9.15
CA SER A 88 -7.08 -3.76 -9.88
C SER A 88 -6.57 -2.58 -9.05
N GLY A 89 -5.45 -2.00 -9.43
CA GLY A 89 -4.96 -0.82 -8.75
C GLY A 89 -3.91 -0.04 -9.50
N SER A 90 -3.63 1.14 -8.98
CA SER A 90 -2.52 2.00 -9.35
C SER A 90 -1.53 2.11 -8.17
N GLY A 91 -0.33 2.53 -8.52
CA GLY A 91 0.66 2.98 -7.55
C GLY A 91 1.34 4.23 -8.09
N GLN A 92 1.88 5.05 -7.19
CA GLN A 92 2.73 6.16 -7.58
C GLN A 92 3.81 5.68 -8.55
N GLN A 93 3.98 6.42 -9.65
CA GLN A 93 4.91 6.05 -10.71
C GLN A 93 6.36 6.17 -10.23
N HIS A 94 7.29 5.52 -10.94
CA HIS A 94 8.75 5.58 -10.68
C HIS A 94 9.22 5.01 -9.33
N GLY A 95 8.33 4.75 -8.38
CA GLY A 95 8.64 4.03 -7.15
C GLY A 95 9.12 2.61 -7.42
N THR A 96 10.16 2.17 -6.72
CA THR A 96 10.72 0.82 -6.89
C THR A 96 10.91 0.09 -5.57
N VAL A 97 10.48 -1.18 -5.54
CA VAL A 97 10.67 -2.09 -4.40
C VAL A 97 11.66 -3.17 -4.78
N TYR A 98 12.59 -3.47 -3.88
CA TYR A 98 13.66 -4.42 -4.13
C TYR A 98 13.44 -5.65 -3.27
N LEU A 99 13.02 -6.74 -3.89
CA LEU A 99 12.83 -8.03 -3.23
C LEU A 99 14.14 -8.83 -3.22
N ASN A 100 14.31 -9.67 -2.21
CA ASN A 100 15.41 -10.61 -2.13
C ASN A 100 14.95 -12.03 -2.57
N LYS A 101 15.88 -12.99 -2.56
CA LYS A 101 15.63 -14.36 -3.06
C LYS A 101 14.57 -15.16 -2.27
N THR A 102 14.20 -14.75 -1.06
CA THR A 102 13.22 -15.48 -0.24
C THR A 102 11.79 -15.02 -0.50
N ALA A 103 11.59 -13.87 -1.16
CA ALA A 103 10.28 -13.24 -1.33
C ALA A 103 9.22 -14.18 -1.93
N GLY A 104 9.57 -14.92 -2.99
CA GLY A 104 8.62 -15.82 -3.65
C GLY A 104 8.10 -16.93 -2.72
N ASN A 105 8.96 -17.48 -1.87
CA ASN A 105 8.55 -18.54 -0.93
C ASN A 105 7.66 -17.98 0.19
N VAL A 106 8.01 -16.80 0.74
CA VAL A 106 7.23 -16.18 1.82
C VAL A 106 5.86 -15.72 1.32
N LEU A 107 5.79 -15.15 0.11
CA LEU A 107 4.52 -14.74 -0.50
C LEU A 107 3.59 -15.93 -0.77
N ALA A 108 4.14 -17.10 -1.07
CA ALA A 108 3.36 -18.32 -1.32
C ALA A 108 2.80 -18.96 -0.03
N ASP A 109 3.32 -18.60 1.14
CA ASP A 109 3.01 -19.21 2.45
C ASP A 109 2.52 -18.17 3.47
N LEU A 110 1.79 -17.14 3.00
CA LEU A 110 1.22 -16.11 3.88
C LEU A 110 0.12 -16.70 4.78
N ASP A 111 0.21 -16.44 6.09
CA ASP A 111 -0.87 -16.69 7.04
C ASP A 111 -1.82 -15.49 7.08
N ALA A 112 -3.09 -15.72 6.72
CA ALA A 112 -4.14 -14.69 6.73
C ALA A 112 -4.45 -14.12 8.12
N LYS A 113 -3.91 -14.71 9.20
CA LYS A 113 -4.06 -14.20 10.58
C LYS A 113 -2.94 -13.24 10.98
N GLU A 114 -1.88 -13.15 10.20
CA GLU A 114 -0.71 -12.34 10.50
C GLU A 114 -0.68 -11.08 9.64
N LYS A 115 -0.16 -9.99 10.21
CA LYS A 115 0.02 -8.73 9.46
C LYS A 115 1.02 -8.93 8.32
N LEU A 116 0.74 -8.33 7.17
CA LEU A 116 1.60 -8.39 5.99
C LEU A 116 2.99 -7.83 6.30
N SER A 117 3.08 -6.70 7.00
CA SER A 117 4.36 -6.08 7.38
C SER A 117 5.23 -7.00 8.24
N LYS A 118 4.63 -7.76 9.16
CA LYS A 118 5.32 -8.76 9.98
C LYS A 118 5.84 -9.90 9.11
N SER A 119 4.96 -10.51 8.32
CA SER A 119 5.28 -11.65 7.45
C SER A 119 6.33 -11.32 6.39
N LEU A 120 6.30 -10.12 5.83
CA LEU A 120 7.13 -9.70 4.70
C LEU A 120 8.35 -8.85 5.10
N SER A 121 8.54 -8.54 6.39
CA SER A 121 9.69 -7.77 6.89
C SER A 121 11.06 -8.26 6.38
N GLY A 122 11.24 -9.57 6.25
CA GLY A 122 12.49 -10.19 5.82
C GLY A 122 12.67 -10.35 4.30
N VAL A 123 11.71 -9.93 3.46
CA VAL A 123 11.75 -10.21 2.01
C VAL A 123 12.37 -9.08 1.17
N PHE A 124 12.63 -7.93 1.76
CA PHE A 124 13.22 -6.79 1.06
C PHE A 124 14.75 -6.86 1.09
N SER A 125 15.41 -6.50 -0.02
CA SER A 125 16.86 -6.31 -0.08
C SER A 125 17.30 -4.88 0.25
N ARG A 126 16.34 -3.94 0.30
CA ARG A 126 16.52 -2.57 0.79
C ARG A 126 15.41 -2.23 1.76
N ASN A 127 15.74 -1.54 2.85
CA ASN A 127 14.77 -1.13 3.87
C ASN A 127 13.86 0.00 3.40
N THR A 128 14.28 0.73 2.38
CA THR A 128 13.61 1.94 1.88
C THR A 128 13.54 1.87 0.35
N ALA A 129 12.55 2.55 -0.23
CA ALA A 129 12.28 2.60 -1.65
C ALA A 129 12.32 4.05 -2.15
N PRO A 130 13.09 4.37 -3.22
CA PRO A 130 13.00 5.67 -3.86
C PRO A 130 11.61 5.82 -4.48
N ILE A 131 11.09 7.05 -4.45
CA ILE A 131 9.81 7.42 -5.06
C ILE A 131 10.01 8.44 -6.18
N TRP A 132 8.94 8.83 -6.87
CA TRP A 132 8.99 9.79 -7.99
C TRP A 132 9.61 11.16 -7.64
N MET A 133 9.63 11.51 -6.35
CA MET A 133 10.21 12.75 -5.85
C MET A 133 11.73 12.72 -5.75
N ASP A 134 12.36 11.55 -5.91
CA ASP A 134 13.82 11.42 -5.86
C ASP A 134 14.49 12.16 -7.02
N SER A 135 15.45 13.02 -6.68
CA SER A 135 16.24 13.83 -7.62
C SER A 135 17.75 13.63 -7.43
N SER A 136 18.14 12.67 -6.59
CA SER A 136 19.52 12.41 -6.19
C SER A 136 20.38 11.82 -7.32
N THR A 137 19.75 11.32 -8.38
CA THR A 137 20.44 10.71 -9.53
C THR A 137 20.89 11.72 -10.59
N THR A 138 20.91 13.01 -10.27
CA THR A 138 21.45 14.07 -11.14
C THR A 138 22.97 13.90 -11.28
N LYS A 139 23.51 14.03 -12.51
CA LYS A 139 24.95 13.95 -12.80
C LYS A 139 25.67 15.27 -12.63
#